data_AF-A0A957UW79-F1
#
_entry.id   AF-A0A957UW79-F1
#
_cell.length_a   1.000
_cell.length_b   1.000
_cell.length_c   1.000
_cell.angle_alpha   90.00
_cell.angle_beta   90.00
_cell.angle_gamma   90.00
#
_symmetry.space_group_name_H-M   'P 1'
#
loop_
_entity.id
_entity.type
_entity.pdbx_description
1 polymer ?
#
loop_
_entity_poly.entity_id
_entity_poly.type
_entity_poly.pdbx_seq_one_letter_code
_entity_poly.pdbx_strand_id
1 'polypeptide(L)'
;VRQGKALYAGISNYDAAATCEAARIMQALGTPITIHQPKYHMMLRERVEGELFPHVGRLGIGVIAFSPLNQGILTAKYLRDIPESSRAGRG
;
A
#
# COMPACT_ATOMS: atom_id res chain seq x y z
N VAL A 1 12.33 -16.72 0.57
CA VAL A 1 13.54 -16.26 -0.15
C VAL A 1 14.64 -17.32 -0.33
N ARG A 2 14.72 -18.35 0.53
CA ARG A 2 15.80 -19.37 0.53
C ARG A 2 16.08 -20.08 -0.81
N GLN A 3 15.09 -20.23 -1.68
CA GLN A 3 15.26 -20.82 -3.02
C GLN A 3 15.88 -19.84 -4.06
N GLY A 4 16.20 -18.60 -3.69
CA GLY A 4 16.79 -17.60 -4.60
C GLY A 4 15.82 -16.98 -5.61
N LYS A 5 14.54 -17.37 -5.61
CA LYS A 5 13.51 -16.84 -6.52
C LYS A 5 13.08 -15.39 -6.23
N ALA A 6 13.39 -14.90 -5.03
CA ALA A 6 13.11 -13.54 -4.59
C ALA A 6 14.13 -13.13 -3.53
N LEU A 7 14.51 -11.85 -3.54
CA LEU A 7 15.46 -11.27 -2.59
C LEU A 7 14.80 -10.90 -1.25
N TYR A 8 13.59 -10.35 -1.31
CA TYR A 8 12.86 -9.83 -0.14
C TYR A 8 11.39 -10.23 -0.17
N ALA A 9 10.71 -10.02 0.96
CA ALA A 9 9.28 -10.16 1.10
C ALA A 9 8.63 -8.81 1.43
N GLY A 10 7.40 -8.64 0.95
CA GLY A 10 6.53 -7.51 1.23
C GLY A 10 5.08 -7.97 1.37
N ILE A 11 4.22 -7.09 1.89
CA ILE A 11 2.79 -7.34 2.06
C ILE A 11 1.98 -6.21 1.41
N SER A 12 0.71 -6.46 1.09
CA SER A 12 -0.16 -5.49 0.41
C SER A 12 -1.55 -5.52 1.03
N ASN A 13 -2.08 -4.34 1.34
CA ASN A 13 -3.41 -4.14 1.95
C ASN A 13 -3.69 -4.87 3.28
N TYR A 14 -2.66 -5.15 4.08
CA TYR A 14 -2.86 -5.61 5.45
C TYR A 14 -3.26 -4.42 6.33
N ASP A 15 -4.06 -4.67 7.36
CA ASP A 15 -4.27 -3.66 8.40
C ASP A 15 -3.10 -3.64 9.40
N ALA A 16 -3.14 -2.70 10.35
CA ALA A 16 -2.05 -2.52 11.31
C ALA A 16 -1.80 -3.77 12.18
N ALA A 17 -2.87 -4.45 12.61
CA ALA A 17 -2.79 -5.64 13.45
C ALA A 17 -2.17 -6.82 12.67
N ALA A 18 -2.69 -7.09 11.48
CA ALA A 18 -2.16 -8.11 10.59
C ALA A 18 -0.72 -7.82 10.15
N THR A 19 -0.38 -6.54 9.95
CA THR A 19 1.00 -6.11 9.64
C THR A 19 1.96 -6.44 10.78
N CYS A 20 1.58 -6.14 12.02
CA CYS A 20 2.43 -6.43 13.19
C CYS A 20 2.62 -7.94 13.38
N GLU A 21 1.56 -8.71 13.23
CA GLU A 21 1.63 -10.17 13.39
C GLU A 21 2.44 -10.82 12.27
N ALA A 22 2.24 -10.39 11.02
CA ALA A 22 3.04 -10.85 9.90
C ALA A 22 4.52 -10.51 10.10
N ALA A 23 4.83 -9.29 10.55
CA ALA A 23 6.21 -8.86 10.81
C ALA A 23 6.87 -9.74 11.87
N ARG A 24 6.17 -10.03 12.98
CA ARG A 24 6.65 -10.90 14.06
C ARG A 24 6.96 -12.31 13.55
N ILE A 25 6.04 -12.92 12.81
CA ILE A 25 6.21 -14.27 12.25
C ILE A 25 7.38 -14.29 11.26
N MET A 26 7.41 -13.34 10.32
CA MET A 26 8.40 -13.28 9.26
C MET A 26 9.81 -13.01 9.79
N GLN A 27 9.93 -12.23 10.86
CA GLN A 27 11.18 -12.04 11.57
C GLN A 27 11.66 -13.34 12.24
N ALA A 28 10.77 -14.09 12.91
CA ALA A 28 11.11 -15.38 13.51
C ALA A 28 11.55 -16.43 12.48
N LEU A 29 11.03 -16.37 11.25
CA LEU A 29 11.42 -17.24 10.13
C LEU A 29 12.73 -16.82 9.43
N GLY A 30 13.31 -15.68 9.83
CA GLY A 30 14.52 -15.12 9.21
C GLY A 30 14.27 -14.54 7.82
N THR A 31 13.06 -14.08 7.52
CA THR A 31 12.72 -13.39 6.26
C THR A 31 11.88 -12.15 6.58
N PRO A 32 12.46 -11.08 7.15
CA PRO A 32 11.69 -9.90 7.56
C PRO A 32 10.90 -9.27 6.40
N ILE A 33 9.74 -8.70 6.71
CA ILE A 33 9.00 -7.86 5.77
C ILE A 33 9.77 -6.56 5.59
N THR A 34 10.01 -6.18 4.34
CA THR A 34 10.78 -4.97 4.00
C THR A 34 9.88 -3.83 3.55
N ILE A 35 8.74 -4.14 2.94
CA ILE A 35 7.85 -3.14 2.36
C ILE A 35 6.38 -3.53 2.51
N HIS A 36 5.54 -2.53 2.76
CA HIS A 36 4.08 -2.63 2.70
C HIS A 36 3.55 -1.77 1.55
N GLN A 37 2.60 -2.30 0.77
CA GLN A 37 1.94 -1.61 -0.33
C GLN A 37 0.44 -1.33 -0.05
N PRO A 38 0.08 -0.23 0.63
CA PRO A 38 -1.32 0.15 0.89
C PRO A 38 -1.91 1.04 -0.22
N LYS A 39 -3.24 1.03 -0.36
CA LYS A 39 -3.96 2.05 -1.13
C LYS A 39 -3.91 3.35 -0.33
N TYR A 40 -3.31 4.39 -0.89
CA TYR A 40 -3.11 5.64 -0.16
C TYR A 40 -3.21 6.85 -1.09
N HIS A 41 -4.11 7.77 -0.77
CA HIS A 41 -4.37 9.00 -1.52
C HIS A 41 -5.19 9.98 -0.66
N MET A 42 -5.36 11.23 -1.11
CA MET A 42 -6.00 12.30 -0.31
C MET A 42 -7.39 11.97 0.26
N MET A 43 -8.18 11.13 -0.42
CA MET A 43 -9.50 10.67 0.07
C MET A 43 -9.47 9.40 0.95
N LEU A 44 -8.33 8.72 1.04
CA LEU A 44 -8.15 7.47 1.81
C LEU A 44 -6.81 7.56 2.52
N ARG A 45 -6.70 8.54 3.41
CA ARG A 45 -5.46 8.86 4.11
C ARG A 45 -5.50 8.51 5.59
N GLU A 46 -6.66 8.71 6.24
CA GLU A 46 -6.83 8.60 7.69
C GLU A 46 -6.39 7.24 8.24
N ARG A 47 -6.83 6.15 7.59
CA ARG A 47 -6.43 4.80 7.98
C ARG A 47 -4.93 4.57 7.87
N VAL A 48 -4.31 5.09 6.81
CA VAL A 48 -2.89 4.84 6.52
C VAL A 48 -2.01 5.69 7.44
N GLU A 49 -2.30 6.98 7.55
CA GLU A 49 -1.56 7.93 8.40
C GLU A 49 -1.77 7.65 9.90
N GLY A 50 -3.01 7.33 10.30
CA GLY A 50 -3.39 7.14 11.70
C GLY A 50 -3.09 5.75 12.25
N GLU A 51 -3.31 4.70 11.46
CA GLU A 51 -3.19 3.32 11.94
C GLU A 51 -1.96 2.60 11.39
N LEU A 52 -1.62 2.76 10.11
CA LEU A 52 -0.55 1.96 9.51
C LEU A 52 0.84 2.57 9.75
N PHE A 53 1.03 3.86 9.47
CA PHE A 53 2.33 4.55 9.53
C PHE A 53 3.03 4.44 10.89
N PRO A 54 2.35 4.62 12.04
CA PRO A 54 3.00 4.45 13.33
C PRO A 54 3.56 3.04 13.54
N HIS A 55 2.91 2.02 12.97
CA HIS A 55 3.30 0.63 13.15
C HIS A 55 4.47 0.24 12.23
N VAL A 56 4.36 0.53 10.94
CA VAL A 56 5.44 0.23 9.98
C VAL A 56 6.71 1.03 10.28
N GLY A 57 6.58 2.28 10.77
CA GLY A 57 7.71 3.10 11.21
C GLY A 57 8.48 2.47 12.38
N ARG A 58 7.77 1.96 13.40
CA ARG A 58 8.40 1.24 14.53
C ARG A 58 9.04 -0.09 14.11
N LEU A 59 8.47 -0.77 13.12
CA LEU A 59 8.95 -2.06 12.62
C LEU A 59 10.10 -1.92 11.59
N GLY A 60 10.43 -0.70 11.15
CA GLY A 60 11.41 -0.48 10.09
C GLY A 60 10.93 -0.95 8.70
N ILE A 61 9.62 -1.03 8.48
CA ILE A 61 9.00 -1.45 7.23
C ILE A 61 8.76 -0.21 6.35
N GLY A 62 9.26 -0.22 5.12
CA GLY A 62 9.00 0.83 4.15
C GLY A 62 7.56 0.81 3.62
N VAL A 63 7.09 1.92 3.07
CA VAL A 63 5.77 2.00 2.42
C VAL A 63 5.91 2.40 0.96
N ILE A 64 5.26 1.65 0.06
CA ILE A 64 5.07 2.02 -1.34
C ILE A 64 3.58 2.17 -1.63
N ALA A 65 3.10 3.41 -1.71
CA ALA A 65 1.69 3.67 -1.97
C ALA A 65 1.28 3.26 -3.40
N PHE A 66 0.06 2.74 -3.55
CA PHE A 66 -0.57 2.60 -4.87
C PHE A 66 -1.87 3.41 -4.99
N SER A 67 -2.28 3.66 -6.22
CA SER A 67 -3.41 4.55 -6.57
C SER A 67 -3.34 5.97 -5.96
N PRO A 68 -2.20 6.68 -6.00
CA PRO A 68 -2.06 7.99 -5.37
C PRO A 68 -3.05 9.03 -5.93
N LEU A 69 -3.45 8.88 -7.20
CA LEU A 69 -4.43 9.75 -7.87
C LEU A 69 -5.85 9.17 -7.90
N ASN A 70 -6.12 8.10 -7.14
CA ASN A 70 -7.36 7.33 -7.17
C ASN A 70 -7.87 7.09 -8.61
N GLN A 71 -7.04 6.43 -9.42
CA GLN A 71 -7.34 6.15 -10.85
C GLN A 71 -7.60 7.40 -11.72
N GLY A 72 -7.12 8.57 -11.29
CA GLY A 72 -7.29 9.85 -11.97
C GLY A 72 -8.39 10.73 -11.39
N ILE A 73 -9.18 10.24 -10.41
CA ILE A 73 -10.23 11.02 -9.74
C ILE A 73 -9.65 12.25 -9.03
N LEU A 74 -8.44 12.14 -8.48
CA LEU A 74 -7.74 13.27 -7.84
C LEU A 74 -7.01 14.18 -8.84
N THR A 75 -7.43 14.19 -10.10
CA THR A 75 -6.96 15.13 -11.11
C THR A 75 -8.12 16.04 -11.54
N ALA A 76 -7.86 17.06 -12.36
CA ALA A 76 -8.92 17.89 -12.92
C ALA A 76 -9.77 17.19 -14.01
N LYS A 77 -9.42 15.95 -14.40
CA LYS A 77 -9.95 15.27 -15.58
C LYS A 77 -11.47 15.06 -15.58
N TYR A 78 -12.08 14.93 -14.41
CA TYR A 78 -13.49 14.57 -14.24
C TYR A 78 -14.35 15.68 -13.61
N LEU A 79 -13.86 16.93 -13.61
CA LEU A 79 -14.60 18.05 -12.99
C LEU A 79 -15.80 18.54 -13.80
N ARG A 80 -15.87 18.22 -15.10
CA ARG A 80 -16.96 18.64 -16.00
C ARG A 80 -17.71 17.45 -16.57
N ASP A 81 -16.98 16.56 -17.26
CA ASP A 81 -17.53 15.39 -17.93
C ASP A 81 -16.64 14.17 -17.70
N ILE A 82 -17.06 13.01 -18.21
CA ILE A 82 -16.24 11.80 -18.29
C ILE A 82 -15.65 11.70 -19.70
N PRO A 83 -14.33 11.92 -19.91
CA PRO A 83 -13.76 11.81 -21.24
C PRO A 83 -13.82 10.36 -21.74
N GLU A 84 -14.20 10.13 -23.00
CA GLU A 84 -14.33 8.79 -23.59
C GLU A 84 -13.01 7.99 -23.53
N SER A 85 -11.88 8.66 -23.74
CA SER A 85 -10.54 8.05 -23.64
C SER A 85 -10.06 7.79 -22.21
N SER A 86 -10.83 8.21 -21.19
CA SER A 86 -10.48 8.04 -19.78
C SER A 86 -10.73 6.62 -19.28
N ARG A 87 -10.16 6.25 -18.12
CA ARG A 87 -10.41 4.92 -17.53
C ARG A 87 -11.89 4.74 -17.17
N ALA A 88 -12.54 5.79 -16.70
CA ALA A 88 -13.97 5.76 -16.37
C ALA A 88 -14.87 5.69 -17.62
N GLY A 89 -14.43 6.23 -18.75
CA GLY A 89 -15.16 6.16 -20.02
C GLY A 89 -15.03 4.83 -20.78
N ARG A 90 -14.08 3.97 -20.38
CA ARG A 90 -13.88 2.62 -20.95
C ARG A 90 -14.56 1.52 -20.14
N GLY A 91 -15.20 1.87 -19.02
CA GLY A 91 -15.84 0.95 -18.07
C GLY A 91 -17.35 0.87 -18.24
#